data_AF-A0A5R2MTN2-F1
#
_entry.id   AF-A0A5R2MTN2-F1
#
_cell.length_a   1.000
_cell.length_b   1.000
_cell.length_c   1.000
_cell.angle_alpha   90.00
_cell.angle_beta   90.00
_cell.angle_gamma   90.00
#
_symmetry.space_group_name_H-M   'P 1'
#
loop_
_entity.id
_entity.type
_entity.pdbx_description
1 polymer ?
#
loop_
_entity_poly.entity_id
_entity_poly.type
_entity_poly.pdbx_seq_one_letter_code
_entity_poly.pdbx_strand_id
1 'polypeptide(L)'
;VDFTYALRCGFSADLSGPVGDRALFHCDNAYFYPAVLAKSAPLYTNTVSNTAFRGFGGPQGMVGAERVIDEVAFAVGKDSLEIRKLNFYDPMEAIGGR
;
A
#
# COMPACT_ATOMS: atom_id res chain seq x y z
N VAL A 1 -10.13 4.16 -3.26
CA VAL A 1 -8.77 4.19 -3.82
C VAL A 1 -8.56 2.92 -4.64
N ASP A 2 -7.99 3.03 -5.83
CA ASP A 2 -7.67 1.89 -6.70
C ASP A 2 -6.14 1.77 -6.79
N PHE A 3 -5.58 0.67 -6.27
CA PHE A 3 -4.14 0.41 -6.25
C PHE A 3 -3.78 -0.74 -7.19
N THR A 4 -2.73 -0.54 -7.98
CA THR A 4 -2.07 -1.61 -8.75
C THR A 4 -0.58 -1.65 -8.41
N TYR A 5 -0.14 -2.75 -7.81
CA TYR A 5 1.27 -3.01 -7.50
C TYR A 5 1.85 -3.98 -8.51
N ALA A 6 2.66 -3.48 -9.44
CA ALA A 6 3.40 -4.31 -10.39
C ALA A 6 4.78 -4.68 -9.82
N LEU A 7 5.04 -5.98 -9.66
CA LEU A 7 6.27 -6.49 -9.06
C LEU A 7 7.17 -7.05 -10.16
N ARG A 8 8.41 -6.59 -10.25
CA ARG A 8 9.43 -7.24 -11.08
C ARG A 8 9.97 -8.46 -10.35
N CYS A 9 9.54 -9.66 -10.72
CA CYS A 9 9.81 -10.89 -9.96
C CYS A 9 11.11 -11.60 -10.36
N GLY A 10 11.54 -11.43 -11.61
CA GLY A 10 12.69 -12.15 -12.19
C GLY A 10 12.28 -13.47 -12.83
N PHE A 11 13.24 -14.39 -13.00
CA PHE A 11 13.06 -15.58 -13.82
C PHE A 11 12.33 -16.74 -13.13
N SER A 12 12.17 -16.72 -11.81
CA SER A 12 11.41 -17.72 -11.05
C SER A 12 10.43 -17.03 -10.09
N ALA A 13 9.45 -17.77 -9.59
CA ALA A 13 8.44 -17.21 -8.71
C ALA A 13 9.01 -16.83 -7.33
N ASP A 14 9.90 -17.66 -6.78
CA ASP A 14 10.45 -17.53 -5.42
C ASP A 14 9.35 -17.10 -4.41
N LEU A 15 9.57 -16.05 -3.61
CA LEU A 15 8.62 -15.49 -2.66
C LEU A 15 7.80 -14.33 -3.22
N SER A 16 7.71 -14.18 -4.55
CA SER A 16 7.03 -13.05 -5.20
C SER A 16 5.54 -12.95 -4.85
N GLY A 17 4.84 -14.07 -4.73
CA GLY A 17 3.42 -14.10 -4.34
C GLY A 17 3.21 -13.50 -2.95
N PRO A 18 3.80 -14.10 -1.89
CA PRO A 18 3.70 -13.58 -0.53
C PRO A 18 4.20 -12.14 -0.35
N VAL A 19 5.24 -11.71 -1.10
CA VAL A 19 5.68 -10.30 -1.11
C VAL A 19 4.61 -9.39 -1.71
N GLY A 20 3.97 -9.81 -2.81
CA GLY A 20 2.84 -9.11 -3.42
C GLY A 20 1.66 -8.99 -2.46
N ASP A 21 1.25 -10.09 -1.82
CA ASP A 21 0.13 -10.12 -0.86
C ASP A 21 0.39 -9.17 0.31
N ARG A 22 1.61 -9.17 0.86
CA ARG A 22 1.95 -8.26 1.95
C ARG A 22 1.92 -6.79 1.52
N ALA A 23 2.26 -6.47 0.27
CA ALA A 23 2.09 -5.11 -0.25
C ALA A 23 0.61 -4.71 -0.27
N LEU A 24 -0.30 -5.61 -0.62
CA LEU A 24 -1.75 -5.37 -0.57
C LEU A 24 -2.25 -5.20 0.85
N PHE A 25 -1.81 -6.04 1.80
CA PHE A 25 -2.25 -5.94 3.20
C PHE A 25 -1.70 -4.73 3.96
N HIS A 26 -0.79 -3.96 3.36
CA HIS A 26 -0.23 -2.74 3.96
C HIS A 26 -0.39 -1.53 3.02
N CYS A 27 -1.22 -1.63 1.97
CA CYS A 27 -1.48 -0.50 1.05
C CYS A 27 -2.37 0.57 1.66
N ASP A 28 -2.96 0.30 2.82
CA ASP A 28 -3.72 1.23 3.66
C ASP A 28 -2.83 1.98 4.66
N ASN A 29 -1.71 1.38 5.08
CA ASN A 29 -0.86 1.87 6.16
C ASN A 29 -1.69 2.07 7.46
N ALA A 30 -2.00 3.32 7.81
CA ALA A 30 -2.81 3.66 8.97
C ALA A 30 -4.13 4.33 8.59
N TYR A 31 -4.48 4.35 7.29
CA TYR A 31 -5.58 5.15 6.75
C TYR A 31 -6.80 4.28 6.42
N PHE A 32 -7.97 4.74 6.84
CA PHE A 32 -9.24 4.13 6.50
C PHE A 32 -9.69 4.53 5.09
N TYR A 33 -9.86 3.54 4.22
CA TYR A 33 -10.44 3.72 2.90
C TYR A 33 -11.81 3.03 2.81
N PRO A 34 -12.94 3.78 2.81
CA PRO A 34 -14.27 3.17 2.80
C PRO A 34 -14.58 2.40 1.51
N ALA A 35 -13.90 2.72 0.43
CA ALA A 35 -13.95 1.98 -0.83
C ALA A 35 -12.53 1.79 -1.36
N VAL A 36 -12.07 0.55 -1.43
CA VAL A 36 -10.71 0.19 -1.88
C VAL A 36 -10.73 -1.02 -2.79
N LEU A 37 -9.94 -0.96 -3.86
CA LEU A 37 -9.59 -2.10 -4.69
C LEU A 37 -8.07 -2.12 -4.78
N ALA A 38 -7.44 -3.22 -4.37
CA ALA A 38 -5.99 -3.38 -4.43
C ALA A 38 -5.63 -4.66 -5.18
N LYS A 39 -4.74 -4.55 -6.16
CA LYS A 39 -4.30 -5.66 -7.01
C LYS A 39 -2.77 -5.73 -7.02
N SER A 40 -2.24 -6.94 -6.99
CA SER A 40 -0.83 -7.20 -7.26
C SER A 40 -0.69 -7.87 -8.63
N ALA A 41 0.37 -7.53 -9.35
CA ALA A 41 0.72 -8.10 -10.65
C ALA A 41 2.19 -8.56 -10.61
N PRO A 42 2.44 -9.84 -10.27
CA PRO A 42 3.78 -10.43 -10.38
C PRO A 42 4.19 -10.53 -11.86
N LEU A 43 5.30 -9.89 -12.23
CA LEU A 43 5.78 -9.84 -13.61
C LEU A 43 7.05 -10.69 -13.76
N TYR A 44 6.96 -11.69 -14.63
CA TYR A 44 8.13 -12.43 -15.10
C TYR A 44 9.06 -11.49 -15.89
N THR A 45 10.36 -11.56 -15.61
CA THR A 45 11.38 -10.84 -16.39
C THR A 45 12.64 -11.68 -16.51
N ASN A 46 13.42 -11.50 -17.59
CA ASN A 46 14.68 -12.21 -17.81
C ASN A 46 15.82 -11.67 -16.95
N THR A 47 15.59 -11.51 -15.65
CA THR A 47 16.59 -11.11 -14.65
C THR A 47 16.62 -12.07 -13.48
N VAL A 48 17.69 -12.00 -12.67
CA VAL A 48 17.83 -12.81 -11.44
C VAL A 48 16.56 -12.69 -10.60
N SER A 49 16.11 -13.82 -10.04
CA SER A 49 14.92 -13.87 -9.18
C SER A 49 15.08 -12.94 -7.99
N ASN A 50 14.08 -12.09 -7.78
CA ASN A 50 13.94 -11.36 -6.53
C ASN A 50 13.33 -12.29 -5.47
N THR A 51 13.59 -11.97 -4.20
CA THR A 51 13.13 -12.72 -3.03
C THR A 51 12.80 -11.76 -1.90
N ALA A 52 12.61 -12.28 -0.68
CA ALA A 52 12.46 -11.52 0.54
C ALA A 52 13.53 -10.42 0.70
N PHE A 53 13.08 -9.23 1.06
CA PHE A 53 13.92 -8.22 1.70
C PHE A 53 13.21 -7.73 2.97
N ARG A 54 13.93 -7.09 3.90
CA ARG A 54 13.36 -6.59 5.15
C ARG A 54 12.09 -5.76 4.89
N GLY A 55 10.96 -6.20 5.47
CA GLY A 55 9.64 -5.60 5.24
C GLY A 55 8.76 -6.35 4.23
N PHE A 56 9.34 -7.25 3.42
CA PHE A 56 8.64 -8.29 2.67
C PHE A 56 7.43 -7.80 1.84
N GLY A 57 7.53 -6.64 1.19
CA GLY A 57 6.43 -6.04 0.42
C GLY A 57 5.66 -4.94 1.16
N GLY A 58 5.66 -4.97 2.50
CA GLY A 58 4.98 -3.97 3.33
C GLY A 58 5.45 -2.52 3.06
N PRO A 59 6.78 -2.24 3.04
CA PRO A 59 7.27 -0.91 2.69
C PRO A 59 6.80 -0.43 1.31
N GLN A 60 6.75 -1.32 0.31
CA GLN A 60 6.28 -0.99 -1.03
C GLN A 60 4.78 -0.67 -1.04
N GLY A 61 3.98 -1.40 -0.26
CA GLY A 61 2.56 -1.12 -0.02
C GLY A 61 2.34 0.27 0.58
N MET A 62 3.00 0.54 1.72
CA MET A 62 2.83 1.79 2.49
C MET A 62 3.29 3.03 1.73
N VAL A 63 4.33 2.94 0.89
CA VAL A 63 4.76 4.07 0.05
C VAL A 63 3.63 4.52 -0.90
N GLY A 64 2.84 3.58 -1.44
CA GLY A 64 1.66 3.90 -2.23
C GLY A 64 0.61 4.69 -1.44
N ALA A 65 0.34 4.25 -0.20
CA ALA A 65 -0.60 4.92 0.71
C ALA A 65 -0.17 6.37 1.03
N GLU A 66 1.10 6.56 1.42
CA GLU A 66 1.65 7.89 1.72
C GLU A 66 1.60 8.82 0.51
N ARG A 67 1.88 8.28 -0.70
CA ARG A 67 1.80 9.06 -1.93
C ARG A 67 0.39 9.58 -2.18
N VAL A 68 -0.64 8.74 -1.97
CA VAL A 68 -2.04 9.16 -2.09
C VAL A 68 -2.36 10.28 -1.11
N ILE A 69 -1.97 10.14 0.16
CA ILE A 69 -2.23 11.16 1.18
C ILE A 69 -1.56 12.49 0.85
N ASP A 70 -0.28 12.47 0.44
CA ASP A 70 0.43 13.69 0.07
C ASP A 70 -0.17 14.37 -1.17
N GLU A 71 -0.62 13.60 -2.18
CA GLU A 71 -1.31 14.18 -3.34
C GLU A 71 -2.65 14.81 -2.97
N VAL A 72 -3.42 14.17 -2.08
CA VAL A 72 -4.67 14.75 -1.57
C VAL A 72 -4.37 16.05 -0.84
N ALA A 73 -3.37 16.08 0.04
CA ALA A 73 -2.96 17.27 0.78
C ALA A 73 -2.57 18.42 -0.16
N PHE A 74 -1.76 18.13 -1.18
CA PHE A 74 -1.38 19.10 -2.19
C PHE A 74 -2.61 19.65 -2.95
N ALA A 75 -3.50 18.77 -3.40
CA ALA A 75 -4.68 19.15 -4.19
C ALA A 75 -5.65 20.05 -3.41
N VAL A 76 -5.78 19.85 -2.09
CA VAL A 76 -6.68 20.65 -1.24
C VAL A 76 -5.97 21.81 -0.51
N GLY A 77 -4.66 21.98 -0.72
CA GLY A 77 -3.86 23.04 -0.11
C GLY A 77 -3.75 22.94 1.42
N LYS A 78 -3.72 21.72 1.97
CA LYS A 78 -3.58 21.47 3.42
C LYS A 78 -2.24 20.83 3.73
N ASP A 79 -1.82 20.94 4.99
CA ASP A 79 -0.64 20.23 5.48
C ASP A 79 -0.87 18.70 5.45
N SER A 80 0.13 17.95 5.02
CA SER A 80 -0.01 16.48 4.91
C SER A 80 -0.28 15.81 6.26
N LEU A 81 0.24 16.31 7.38
CA LEU A 81 -0.06 15.76 8.71
C LEU A 81 -1.54 15.94 9.06
N GLU A 82 -2.16 17.04 8.64
CA GLU A 82 -3.60 17.25 8.80
C GLU A 82 -4.40 16.17 8.04
N ILE A 83 -4.07 15.94 6.76
CA ILE A 83 -4.76 14.91 5.96
C ILE A 83 -4.55 13.51 6.52
N ARG A 84 -3.33 13.18 6.98
CA ARG A 84 -3.05 11.91 7.66
C ARG A 84 -3.99 11.69 8.84
N LYS A 85 -4.08 12.66 9.75
CA LYS A 85 -4.92 12.58 10.96
C LYS A 85 -6.41 12.45 10.64
N LEU A 86 -6.89 13.11 9.59
CA LEU A 86 -8.29 13.03 9.19
C LEU A 86 -8.70 11.64 8.69
N ASN A 87 -7.75 10.87 8.16
CA ASN A 87 -7.97 9.59 7.52
C ASN A 87 -7.52 8.40 8.37
N PHE A 88 -6.98 8.58 9.59
CA PHE A 88 -6.63 7.44 10.42
C PHE A 88 -7.83 6.53 10.71
N TYR A 89 -7.56 5.25 10.93
CA TYR A 89 -8.56 4.33 11.48
C TYR A 89 -9.09 4.85 12.82
N ASP A 90 -10.39 4.63 13.05
CA ASP A 90 -11.03 4.95 14.32
C ASP A 90 -10.53 4.01 15.45
N PRO A 91 -10.50 4.49 16.70
CA PRO A 91 -10.18 3.65 17.84
C PRO A 91 -11.24 2.54 18.00
N MET A 92 -10.81 1.35 18.44
CA MET A 92 -11.65 0.14 18.56
C MET A 92 -12.95 0.35 19.37
N GLU A 93 -13.00 1.32 20.28
CA GLU A 93 -14.16 1.63 21.14
C GLU A 93 -15.18 2.60 20.51
N ALA A 94 -14.84 3.22 19.39
CA ALA A 94 -15.77 4.08 18.65
C ALA A 94 -16.74 3.20 17.84
N ILE A 95 -17.73 2.61 18.52
CA ILE A 95 -18.83 1.93 17.84
C ILE A 95 -19.71 2.99 17.18
N GLY A 96 -19.51 3.20 15.88
CA GLY A 96 -20.33 4.07 15.04
C GLY A 96 -19.85 5.52 15.02
N GLY A 97 -19.09 5.89 13.98
CA GLY A 97 -18.66 7.27 13.78
C GLY A 97 -18.26 7.61 12.35
N ARG A 98 -17.76 6.64 11.59
CA ARG A 98 -17.54 6.65 10.14
C ARG A 98 -17.46 5.21 9.62
#